data_AF-A0A5C9E8J3-F1
#
_entry.id   AF-A0A5C9E8J3-F1
#
_cell.length_a   1.000
_cell.length_b   1.000
_cell.length_c   1.000
_cell.angle_alpha   90.00
_cell.angle_beta   90.00
_cell.angle_gamma   90.00
#
_symmetry.space_group_name_H-M   'P 1'
#
loop_
_entity.id
_entity.type
_entity.pdbx_description
1 polymer ?
#
loop_
_entity_poly.entity_id
_entity_poly.type
_entity_poly.pdbx_seq_one_letter_code
_entity_poly.pdbx_strand_id
1 'polypeptide(L)'
;MILTFTCPECSSEAILDLPDTEVERIKQIILTEGRSPTLIARCATNHSLLVTLYFRNDSLAVRDIRVPLNPPSDDEESDEMDWVTGVFGGKRK
;
A
#
# COMPACT_ATOMS: atom_id res chain seq x y z
N MET A 1 -10.04 8.25 -9.25
CA MET A 1 -10.73 6.93 -9.31
C MET A 1 -11.03 6.43 -7.90
N ILE A 2 -12.26 5.95 -7.65
CA ILE A 2 -12.68 5.46 -6.32
C ILE A 2 -12.71 3.92 -6.32
N LEU A 3 -12.03 3.30 -5.37
CA LEU A 3 -12.08 1.86 -5.12
C LEU A 3 -12.79 1.59 -3.79
N THR A 4 -13.83 0.76 -3.83
CA THR A 4 -14.61 0.36 -2.64
C THR A 4 -14.37 -1.10 -2.32
N PHE A 5 -14.12 -1.41 -1.04
CA PHE A 5 -13.93 -2.78 -0.56
C PHE A 5 -14.30 -2.91 0.91
N THR A 6 -14.38 -4.16 1.39
CA THR A 6 -14.79 -4.47 2.76
C THR A 6 -13.59 -4.78 3.65
N CYS A 7 -13.59 -4.22 4.85
CA CYS A 7 -12.61 -4.56 5.88
C CYS A 7 -12.81 -6.01 6.34
N PRO A 8 -11.77 -6.87 6.31
CA PRO A 8 -11.91 -8.26 6.74
C PRO A 8 -12.08 -8.43 8.26
N GLU A 9 -11.72 -7.43 9.08
CA GLU A 9 -11.87 -7.48 10.55
C GLU A 9 -13.28 -7.11 11.01
N CYS A 10 -13.79 -5.95 10.59
CA CYS A 10 -15.05 -5.41 11.09
C CYS A 10 -16.19 -5.43 10.07
N SER A 11 -15.94 -5.95 8.86
CA SER A 11 -16.90 -5.94 7.75
C SER A 11 -17.40 -4.54 7.33
N SER A 12 -16.77 -3.47 7.83
CA SER A 12 -17.13 -2.10 7.45
C SER A 12 -16.64 -1.81 6.03
N GLU A 13 -17.33 -0.89 5.35
CA GLU A 13 -16.88 -0.37 4.06
C GLU A 13 -15.59 0.44 4.23
N ALA A 14 -14.70 0.31 3.26
CA ALA A 14 -13.48 1.07 3.12
C ALA A 14 -13.43 1.66 1.71
N ILE A 15 -13.11 2.94 1.64
CA ILE A 15 -13.05 3.71 0.40
C ILE A 15 -11.61 4.18 0.22
N LEU A 16 -11.02 3.83 -0.91
CA LEU A 16 -9.72 4.32 -1.32
C LEU A 16 -9.92 5.24 -2.53
N ASP A 17 -9.74 6.54 -2.29
CA ASP A 17 -9.75 7.54 -3.36
C ASP A 17 -8.32 7.74 -3.88
N LEU A 18 -8.11 7.43 -5.15
CA LEU A 18 -6.84 7.59 -5.83
C LEU A 18 -6.98 8.68 -6.89
N PRO A 19 -6.23 9.80 -6.81
CA PRO A 19 -6.22 10.78 -7.88
C PRO A 19 -5.60 10.16 -9.14
N ASP A 20 -5.98 10.66 -10.32
CA ASP A 20 -5.56 10.04 -11.59
C ASP A 20 -4.03 10.07 -11.79
N THR A 21 -3.34 11.04 -11.19
CA THR A 21 -1.87 11.10 -11.12
C THR A 21 -1.27 9.89 -10.40
N GLU A 22 -1.91 9.45 -9.33
CA GLU A 22 -1.47 8.32 -8.52
C GLU A 22 -1.77 6.99 -9.22
N VAL A 23 -2.91 6.91 -9.93
CA VAL A 23 -3.26 5.76 -10.76
C VAL A 23 -2.23 5.56 -11.87
N GLU A 24 -1.81 6.63 -12.54
CA GLU A 24 -0.78 6.53 -13.58
C GLU A 24 0.58 6.13 -12.99
N ARG A 25 0.95 6.67 -11.82
CA ARG A 25 2.17 6.25 -11.09
C ARG A 25 2.16 4.76 -10.77
N ILE A 26 1.05 4.26 -10.22
CA ILE A 26 0.85 2.85 -9.90
C ILE A 26 0.93 1.98 -11.15
N LYS A 27 0.30 2.42 -12.26
CA LYS A 27 0.37 1.74 -13.55
C LYS A 27 1.81 1.64 -14.05
N GLN A 28 2.58 2.72 -13.98
CA GLN A 28 3.99 2.71 -14.36
C GLN A 28 4.80 1.73 -13.51
N ILE A 29 4.64 1.75 -12.17
CA ILE A 29 5.33 0.81 -11.26
C ILE A 29 5.04 -0.65 -11.62
N ILE A 30 3.76 -0.98 -11.88
CA ILE A 30 3.36 -2.35 -12.26
C ILE A 30 4.02 -2.76 -13.59
N LEU A 31 4.11 -1.84 -14.55
CA LEU A 31 4.71 -2.10 -15.86
C LEU A 31 6.23 -2.19 -15.82
N THR A 32 6.90 -1.38 -14.99
CA THR A 32 8.37 -1.32 -14.92
C THR A 32 8.96 -2.40 -14.01
N GLU A 33 8.36 -2.63 -12.86
CA GLU A 33 8.87 -3.57 -11.85
C GLU A 33 8.23 -4.96 -11.95
N GLY A 34 7.11 -5.09 -12.67
CA GLY A 34 6.34 -6.33 -12.77
C GLY A 34 5.71 -6.76 -11.44
N ARG A 35 5.59 -5.84 -10.48
CA ARG A 35 5.09 -6.11 -9.13
C ARG A 35 3.80 -5.33 -8.86
N SER A 36 2.89 -5.95 -8.12
CA SER A 36 1.67 -5.33 -7.62
C SER A 36 1.99 -4.46 -6.40
N PRO A 37 1.87 -3.13 -6.46
CA PRO A 37 2.11 -2.28 -5.30
C PRO A 37 1.03 -2.51 -4.24
N THR A 38 1.42 -2.32 -2.99
CA THR A 38 0.51 -2.40 -1.84
C THR A 38 0.42 -1.02 -1.22
N LEU A 39 -0.81 -0.53 -1.08
CA LEU A 39 -1.11 0.76 -0.47
C LEU A 39 -1.72 0.56 0.91
N ILE A 40 -1.60 1.58 1.76
CA ILE A 40 -2.27 1.62 3.05
C ILE A 40 -3.57 2.41 2.89
N ALA A 41 -4.69 1.79 3.23
CA ALA A 41 -6.01 2.41 3.31
C ALA A 41 -6.54 2.30 4.74
N ARG A 42 -7.56 3.10 5.08
CA ARG A 42 -8.26 2.99 6.36
C ARG A 42 -9.73 2.70 6.14
N CYS A 43 -10.29 1.80 6.94
CA CYS A 43 -11.73 1.58 6.94
C CYS A 43 -12.47 2.61 7.83
N ALA A 44 -13.81 2.61 7.78
CA ALA A 44 -14.64 3.51 8.59
C ALA A 44 -14.41 3.39 10.12
N THR A 45 -13.94 2.25 10.60
CA THR A 45 -13.59 2.03 12.02
C THR A 45 -12.10 2.27 12.33
N ASN A 46 -11.37 2.93 11.42
CA ASN A 46 -9.96 3.30 11.56
C ASN A 46 -8.96 2.12 11.64
N HIS A 47 -9.29 0.96 11.06
CA HIS A 47 -8.29 -0.11 10.87
C HIS A 47 -7.42 0.19 9.65
N SER A 48 -6.10 0.08 9.81
CA SER A 48 -5.15 0.12 8.70
C SER A 48 -5.30 -1.15 7.85
N LEU A 49 -5.44 -0.97 6.54
CA LEU A 49 -5.61 -2.04 5.57
C LEU A 49 -4.50 -1.95 4.54
N LEU A 50 -3.83 -3.08 4.30
CA LEU A 50 -2.89 -3.25 3.21
C LEU A 50 -3.66 -3.72 1.97
N VAL A 51 -3.72 -2.87 0.96
CA VAL A 51 -4.48 -3.08 -0.26
C VAL A 51 -3.51 -3.30 -1.41
N THR A 52 -3.42 -4.53 -1.90
CA THR A 52 -2.59 -4.85 -3.07
C THR A 52 -3.38 -4.60 -4.35
N LEU A 53 -2.81 -3.79 -5.24
CA LEU A 53 -3.45 -3.41 -6.50
C LEU A 53 -2.88 -4.20 -7.67
N TYR A 54 -3.71 -4.45 -8.68
CA TYR A 54 -3.28 -5.02 -9.94
C TYR A 54 -3.90 -4.25 -11.10
N PHE A 55 -3.19 -4.32 -12.24
CA PHE A 55 -3.62 -3.68 -13.46
C PHE A 55 -3.97 -4.75 -14.49
N ARG A 56 -5.20 -4.72 -15.02
CA ARG A 56 -5.65 -5.63 -16.06
C ARG A 56 -6.56 -4.90 -17.04
N ASN A 57 -6.31 -5.08 -18.33
CA ASN A 57 -7.14 -4.54 -19.42
C ASN A 57 -7.42 -3.03 -19.27
N ASP A 58 -6.38 -2.26 -18.96
CA ASP A 58 -6.44 -0.81 -18.75
C ASP A 58 -7.24 -0.35 -17.52
N SER A 59 -7.59 -1.28 -16.61
CA SER A 59 -8.30 -0.98 -15.37
C SER A 59 -7.48 -1.40 -14.15
N LEU A 60 -7.47 -0.52 -13.15
CA LEU A 60 -6.90 -0.78 -11.83
C LEU A 60 -7.95 -1.50 -10.96
N ALA A 61 -7.55 -2.58 -10.30
CA ALA A 61 -8.43 -3.33 -9.42
C ALA A 61 -7.70 -3.81 -8.17
N VAL A 62 -8.46 -4.18 -7.15
CA VAL A 62 -7.95 -4.70 -5.88
C VAL A 62 -7.71 -6.21 -6.01
N ARG A 63 -6.49 -6.66 -5.70
CA ARG A 63 -6.10 -8.07 -5.74
C ARG A 63 -6.29 -8.75 -4.38
N ASP A 64 -5.83 -8.09 -3.31
CA ASP A 64 -5.81 -8.64 -1.96
C ASP A 64 -5.94 -7.50 -0.94
N ILE A 65 -6.55 -7.79 0.21
CA ILE A 65 -6.76 -6.85 1.32
C ILE A 65 -6.40 -7.58 2.60
N ARG A 66 -5.41 -7.06 3.33
CA ARG A 66 -4.94 -7.65 4.58
C ARG A 66 -4.96 -6.64 5.70
N VAL A 67 -5.21 -7.10 6.92
CA VAL A 67 -5.01 -6.29 8.13
C VAL A 67 -3.62 -6.61 8.68
N PRO A 68 -2.73 -5.63 8.84
CA PRO A 68 -1.45 -5.84 9.48
C PRO A 68 -1.65 -6.10 10.97
N LEU A 69 -0.96 -7.12 11.51
CA LEU A 69 -0.98 -7.42 12.95
C LEU A 69 -0.37 -6.29 13.79
N ASN A 70 0.59 -5.55 13.21
CA ASN A 70 1.13 -4.31 13.74
C ASN A 70 0.87 -3.23 12.68
N PRO A 71 -0.13 -2.34 12.87
CA PRO A 71 -0.31 -1.22 11.95
C PRO A 71 0.95 -0.36 11.93
N PRO A 72 1.41 0.11 10.75
CA PRO A 72 2.47 1.10 10.72
C PRO A 72 2.00 2.30 11.54
N SER A 73 2.80 2.70 12.53
CA SER A 73 2.60 3.97 13.24
C SER A 73 2.66 5.09 12.21
N ASP A 74 1.78 6.09 12.34
CA ASP A 74 1.72 7.28 11.48
C ASP A 74 3.01 8.14 11.46
N ASP A 75 4.06 7.72 12.17
CA ASP A 75 5.31 8.45 12.37
C ASP A 75 6.47 7.99 11.46
N GLU A 76 6.28 7.03 10.55
CA GLU A 76 7.37 6.59 9.64
C GLU A 76 7.06 6.90 8.18
N GLU A 77 7.04 8.21 7.89
CA GLU A 77 7.31 8.75 6.57
C GLU A 77 8.75 8.33 6.17
N SER A 78 8.84 7.47 5.15
CA SER A 78 10.01 7.23 4.29
C SER A 78 11.41 7.29 4.94
N ASP A 79 12.02 6.12 5.12
CA ASP A 79 13.43 5.96 4.73
C ASP A 79 13.67 4.51 4.30
N GLU A 80 13.56 4.27 2.99
CA GLU A 80 13.83 3.00 2.31
C GLU A 80 15.32 2.58 2.36
N MET A 81 16.13 3.12 3.29
CA MET A 81 17.58 2.95 3.27
C MET A 81 18.31 2.81 4.62
N ASP A 82 17.67 2.42 5.72
CA ASP A 82 18.43 2.29 7.00
C ASP A 82 18.40 0.94 7.73
N TRP A 83 17.75 -0.09 7.16
CA TRP A 83 17.80 -1.44 7.77
C TRP A 83 19.10 -2.19 7.46
N VAL A 84 19.70 -1.97 6.28
CA VAL A 84 20.95 -2.66 5.88
C VAL A 84 22.13 -2.16 6.70
N THR A 85 22.20 -0.87 6.97
CA THR A 85 23.24 -0.23 7.79
C THR A 85 23.14 -0.63 9.26
N GLY A 86 21.92 -0.79 9.79
CA GLY A 86 21.67 -1.28 11.15
C GLY A 86 22.10 -2.74 11.35
N VAL A 87 21.86 -3.62 10.36
CA VAL A 87 22.20 -5.05 10.46
C VAL A 87 23.67 -5.33 10.15
N PHE A 88 24.27 -4.61 9.20
CA PHE A 88 25.64 -4.89 8.74
C PHE A 88 26.72 -3.97 9.33
N GLY A 89 26.38 -3.10 10.29
CA GLY A 89 27.37 -2.44 11.14
C GLY A 89 28.43 -1.64 10.36
N GLY A 90 28.00 -0.89 9.35
CA GLY A 90 28.87 -0.09 8.50
C GLY A 90 29.38 1.19 9.18
N LYS A 91 30.16 1.08 10.26
CA LYS A 91 31.01 2.20 10.71
C LYS A 91 32.08 2.44 9.65
N ARG A 92 31.83 3.38 8.72
CA ARG A 92 32.92 4.03 7.99
C ARG A 92 33.51 5.11 8.92
N LYS A 93 34.82 4.97 9.14
CA LYS A 93 35.67 5.89 9.89
C LYS A 93 36.03 7.08 9.03
#